data_AF-A0A818M142-F1
#
_entry.id   AF-A0A818M142-F1
#
_cell.length_a   1.000
_cell.length_b   1.000
_cell.length_c   1.000
_cell.angle_alpha   90.00
_cell.angle_beta   90.00
_cell.angle_gamma   90.00
#
_symmetry.space_group_name_H-M   'P 1'
#
loop_
_entity.id
_entity.type
_entity.pdbx_description
1 polymer ?
#
loop_
_entity_poly.entity_id
_entity_poly.type
_entity_poly.pdbx_seq_one_letter_code
_entity_poly.pdbx_strand_id
1 'polypeptide(L)'
;MVIDIRKISNGAGLARSAFQHERFYVRTFHLFIAYPIYSCFLLLIIYLQIMDIILYFKIRSRGSLDLNVITITNHTNLNKFHQKMTETSNDNHIFNSLSIKKIMVGQITQYVRSPLAEYVESNLHFTYYFPSISVNIISIFHCFLSLISIKFFSSELLFQRRIGILIFEFRNFLDCLDGVVFRAHIKNSHYKSYHDNFGFYIDSLSDVFGGICLIIGCLLYFYKQRPFRSIIHQVNQSLSTRLSRSNDNENEEIDLIILNIDDEQKKIPSINDMNNNIFKTNGRIFIFLSLFTLRYALAAIFWDRDTLQLTILHSPLTILMFYLWRYLSAISIQDYLIIAIFFDRT
;
A
#
# COMPACT_ATOMS: atom_id res chain seq x y z
N MET A 1 59.23 23.10 -24.43
CA MET A 1 58.57 22.01 -23.69
C MET A 1 57.26 21.71 -24.39
N VAL A 2 57.26 20.75 -25.32
CA VAL A 2 56.09 20.40 -26.14
C VAL A 2 55.32 19.32 -25.39
N ILE A 3 54.13 19.65 -24.88
CA ILE A 3 53.25 18.69 -24.22
C ILE A 3 52.68 17.78 -25.31
N ASP A 4 52.99 16.50 -25.22
CA ASP A 4 52.59 15.48 -26.19
C ASP A 4 51.11 15.12 -26.01
N ILE A 5 50.25 15.81 -26.75
CA ILE A 5 48.78 15.70 -26.72
C ILE A 5 48.31 14.26 -27.05
N ARG A 6 49.12 13.43 -27.73
CA ARG A 6 48.76 12.04 -28.03
C ARG A 6 48.66 11.14 -26.80
N LYS A 7 49.42 11.40 -25.73
CA LYS A 7 49.32 10.61 -24.48
C LYS A 7 48.01 10.84 -23.73
N ILE A 8 47.40 12.02 -23.85
CA ILE A 8 46.13 12.37 -23.18
C ILE A 8 44.93 11.71 -23.90
N SER A 9 44.98 11.65 -25.24
CA SER A 9 43.95 10.99 -26.06
C SER A 9 43.79 9.49 -25.75
N ASN A 10 44.90 8.76 -25.60
CA ASN A 10 44.86 7.32 -25.34
C ASN A 10 44.37 6.98 -23.91
N GLY A 11 44.60 7.86 -22.93
CA GLY A 11 44.07 7.70 -21.56
C GLY A 11 42.55 7.86 -21.47
N ALA A 12 41.98 8.77 -22.27
CA ALA A 12 40.53 8.99 -22.32
C ALA A 12 39.76 7.80 -22.94
N GLY A 13 40.37 7.09 -23.89
CA GLY A 13 39.80 5.87 -24.49
C GLY A 13 39.72 4.70 -23.51
N LEU A 14 40.78 4.47 -22.72
CA LEU A 14 40.80 3.43 -21.70
C LEU A 14 39.81 3.71 -20.55
N ALA A 15 39.72 4.97 -20.12
CA ALA A 15 38.76 5.39 -19.09
C ALA A 15 37.31 5.22 -19.56
N ARG A 16 36.99 5.54 -20.83
CA ARG A 16 35.65 5.31 -21.41
C ARG A 16 35.31 3.82 -21.54
N SER A 17 36.28 2.98 -21.92
CA SER A 17 36.12 1.53 -22.00
C SER A 17 35.81 0.91 -20.62
N ALA A 18 36.58 1.29 -19.59
CA ALA A 18 36.35 0.84 -18.22
C ALA A 18 34.97 1.27 -17.68
N PHE A 19 34.56 2.52 -17.93
CA PHE A 19 33.25 3.04 -17.51
C PHE A 19 32.07 2.34 -18.22
N GLN A 20 32.24 1.96 -19.49
CA GLN A 20 31.21 1.20 -20.22
C GLN A 20 31.10 -0.23 -19.68
N HIS A 21 32.23 -0.87 -19.35
CA HIS A 21 32.24 -2.19 -18.74
C HIS A 21 31.56 -2.20 -17.37
N GLU A 22 31.82 -1.20 -16.54
CA GLU A 22 31.22 -1.09 -15.20
C GLU A 22 29.70 -0.86 -15.26
N ARG A 23 29.23 0.00 -16.18
CA ARG A 23 27.79 0.18 -16.43
C ARG A 23 27.11 -1.09 -16.95
N PHE A 24 27.80 -1.88 -17.77
CA PHE A 24 27.25 -3.14 -18.26
C PHE A 24 27.08 -4.15 -17.13
N TYR A 25 28.06 -4.31 -16.26
CA TYR A 25 27.96 -5.20 -15.09
C TYR A 25 26.83 -4.79 -14.13
N VAL A 26 26.74 -3.51 -13.79
CA VAL A 26 25.66 -3.00 -12.91
C VAL A 26 24.28 -3.24 -13.52
N ARG A 27 24.12 -3.03 -14.83
CA ARG A 27 22.84 -3.25 -15.52
C ARG A 27 22.46 -4.72 -15.61
N THR A 28 23.44 -5.60 -15.86
CA THR A 28 23.23 -7.05 -15.97
C THR A 28 22.93 -7.66 -14.60
N PHE A 29 23.62 -7.18 -13.56
CA PHE A 29 23.37 -7.56 -12.17
C PHE A 29 21.97 -7.11 -11.70
N HIS A 30 21.56 -5.88 -12.03
CA HIS A 30 20.20 -5.42 -11.76
C HIS A 30 19.13 -6.28 -12.44
N LEU A 31 19.36 -6.69 -13.69
CA LEU A 31 18.44 -7.59 -14.40
C LEU A 31 18.35 -8.94 -13.70
N PHE A 32 19.49 -9.53 -13.32
CA PHE A 32 19.54 -10.84 -12.66
C PHE A 32 18.80 -10.86 -11.31
N ILE A 33 18.82 -9.76 -10.55
CA ILE A 33 18.07 -9.63 -9.29
C ILE A 33 16.61 -9.25 -9.53
N ALA A 34 16.31 -8.44 -10.54
CA ALA A 34 14.95 -7.96 -10.77
C ALA A 34 14.02 -9.07 -11.30
N TYR A 35 14.50 -9.94 -12.20
CA TYR A 35 13.69 -11.03 -12.75
C TYR A 35 13.08 -11.99 -11.71
N PRO A 36 13.84 -12.53 -10.73
CA PRO A 36 13.25 -13.38 -9.71
C PRO A 36 12.26 -12.61 -8.83
N ILE A 37 12.50 -11.34 -8.53
CA ILE A 37 11.55 -10.51 -7.77
C ILE A 37 10.23 -10.35 -8.54
N TYR A 38 10.28 -10.03 -9.84
CA TYR A 38 9.09 -9.94 -10.66
C TYR A 38 8.38 -11.29 -10.80
N SER A 39 9.13 -12.39 -10.91
CA SER A 39 8.58 -13.73 -10.97
C SER A 39 7.86 -14.11 -9.67
N CYS A 40 8.47 -13.87 -8.51
CA CYS A 40 7.84 -14.06 -7.20
C CYS A 40 6.60 -13.19 -7.05
N PHE A 41 6.64 -11.94 -7.49
CA PHE A 41 5.49 -11.04 -7.46
C PHE A 41 4.34 -11.53 -8.35
N LEU A 42 4.65 -12.02 -9.56
CA LEU A 42 3.65 -12.61 -10.45
C LEU A 42 3.02 -13.87 -9.83
N LEU A 43 3.84 -14.75 -9.25
CA LEU A 43 3.37 -15.94 -8.54
C LEU A 43 2.47 -15.58 -7.35
N LEU A 44 2.82 -14.52 -6.60
CA LEU A 44 1.98 -14.00 -5.53
C LEU A 44 0.63 -13.52 -6.06
N ILE A 45 0.59 -12.74 -7.16
CA ILE A 45 -0.68 -12.31 -7.76
C ILE A 45 -1.53 -13.52 -8.16
N ILE A 46 -0.94 -14.50 -8.86
CA ILE A 46 -1.64 -15.72 -9.29
C ILE A 46 -2.21 -16.45 -8.06
N TYR A 47 -1.41 -16.60 -6.99
CA TYR A 47 -1.85 -17.19 -5.74
C TYR A 47 -3.07 -16.44 -5.14
N LEU A 48 -3.01 -15.11 -5.06
CA LEU A 48 -4.11 -14.30 -4.52
C LEU A 48 -5.40 -14.46 -5.37
N GLN A 49 -5.29 -14.52 -6.70
CA GLN A 49 -6.42 -14.75 -7.60
C GLN A 49 -7.04 -16.13 -7.41
N ILE A 50 -6.21 -17.18 -7.36
CA ILE A 50 -6.68 -18.56 -7.14
C ILE A 50 -7.39 -18.66 -5.79
N MET A 51 -6.82 -18.06 -4.74
CA MET A 51 -7.43 -18.07 -3.40
C MET A 51 -8.77 -17.35 -3.36
N ASP A 52 -8.93 -16.24 -4.08
CA ASP A 52 -10.24 -15.57 -4.23
C ASP A 52 -11.24 -16.45 -4.96
N ILE A 53 -10.86 -17.08 -6.07
CA ILE A 53 -11.74 -18.01 -6.79
C ILE A 53 -12.22 -19.12 -5.84
N ILE A 54 -11.31 -19.73 -5.07
CA ILE A 54 -11.64 -20.76 -4.07
C ILE A 54 -12.58 -20.21 -2.99
N LEU A 55 -12.32 -19.00 -2.48
CA LEU A 55 -13.19 -18.32 -1.50
C LEU A 55 -14.63 -18.20 -2.01
N TYR A 56 -14.81 -17.70 -3.23
CA TYR A 56 -16.14 -17.48 -3.81
C TYR A 56 -16.85 -18.80 -4.14
N PHE A 57 -16.13 -19.83 -4.59
CA PHE A 57 -16.70 -21.17 -4.72
C PHE A 57 -17.19 -21.72 -3.37
N LYS A 58 -16.41 -21.53 -2.29
CA LYS A 58 -16.78 -22.01 -0.95
C LYS A 58 -17.96 -21.22 -0.35
N ILE A 59 -18.04 -19.90 -0.57
CA ILE A 59 -19.21 -19.08 -0.19
C ILE A 59 -20.47 -19.62 -0.88
N ARG A 60 -20.41 -19.84 -2.19
CA ARG A 60 -21.55 -20.33 -2.98
C ARG A 60 -21.97 -21.74 -2.57
N SER A 61 -21.01 -22.61 -2.26
CA SER A 61 -21.28 -23.99 -1.82
C SER A 61 -21.90 -24.06 -0.42
N ARG A 62 -21.47 -23.22 0.52
CA ARG A 62 -21.98 -23.23 1.91
C ARG A 62 -23.45 -22.85 2.02
N GLY A 63 -23.87 -21.78 1.36
CA GLY A 63 -25.25 -21.35 1.50
C GLY A 63 -26.27 -22.30 0.84
N SER A 64 -25.84 -23.13 -0.12
CA SER A 64 -26.67 -24.23 -0.67
C SER A 64 -26.92 -25.35 0.36
N LEU A 65 -25.97 -25.59 1.28
CA LEU A 65 -26.10 -26.60 2.33
C LEU A 65 -27.05 -26.13 3.44
N ASP A 66 -26.92 -24.88 3.88
CA ASP A 66 -27.76 -24.35 4.96
C ASP A 66 -29.23 -24.15 4.54
N LEU A 67 -29.51 -23.74 3.30
CA LEU A 67 -30.89 -23.60 2.79
C LEU A 67 -31.64 -24.95 2.71
N ASN A 68 -30.96 -26.02 2.30
CA ASN A 68 -31.54 -27.37 2.27
C ASN A 68 -31.76 -27.92 3.68
N VAL A 69 -30.89 -27.60 4.64
CA VAL A 69 -31.05 -28.00 6.04
C VAL A 69 -32.18 -27.22 6.74
N ILE A 70 -32.29 -25.91 6.51
CA ILE A 70 -33.36 -25.06 7.06
C ILE A 70 -34.74 -25.54 6.57
N THR A 71 -34.83 -26.01 5.33
CA THR A 71 -36.08 -26.57 4.78
C THR A 71 -36.44 -27.93 5.43
N ILE A 72 -35.47 -28.67 5.96
CA ILE A 72 -35.66 -29.99 6.59
C ILE A 72 -35.90 -29.87 8.11
N THR A 73 -35.45 -28.80 8.77
CA THR A 73 -35.55 -28.63 10.23
C THR A 73 -36.73 -27.76 10.67
N ASN A 74 -37.94 -28.26 10.40
CA ASN A 74 -39.08 -27.88 11.23
C ASN A 74 -38.89 -28.44 12.64
N HIS A 75 -38.83 -27.52 13.61
CA HIS A 75 -38.98 -27.70 15.06
C HIS A 75 -38.28 -28.91 15.69
N THR A 76 -37.05 -28.71 16.22
CA THR A 76 -36.65 -29.07 17.61
C THR A 76 -35.13 -29.12 17.85
N ASN A 77 -34.25 -28.98 16.86
CA ASN A 77 -32.80 -29.19 17.09
C ASN A 77 -31.87 -28.13 16.46
N LEU A 78 -32.24 -26.85 16.56
CA LEU A 78 -31.37 -25.72 16.16
C LEU A 78 -30.06 -25.69 16.99
N ASN A 79 -30.15 -26.04 18.28
CA ASN A 79 -29.01 -26.03 19.20
C ASN A 79 -28.02 -27.18 18.89
N LYS A 80 -28.52 -28.35 18.46
CA LYS A 80 -27.68 -29.48 18.02
C LYS A 80 -27.00 -29.22 16.68
N PHE A 81 -27.60 -28.42 15.80
CA PHE A 81 -26.98 -28.03 14.54
C PHE A 81 -25.84 -27.01 14.73
N HIS A 82 -26.04 -26.00 15.59
CA HIS A 82 -24.97 -25.10 16.01
C HIS A 82 -23.79 -25.82 16.67
N GLN A 83 -24.08 -26.87 17.46
CA GLN A 83 -23.07 -27.72 18.10
C GLN A 83 -22.31 -28.61 17.10
N LYS A 84 -22.99 -29.13 16.06
CA LYS A 84 -22.36 -29.95 15.02
C LYS A 84 -21.51 -29.15 14.02
N MET A 85 -21.86 -27.89 13.77
CA MET A 85 -21.00 -26.94 13.06
C MET A 85 -19.76 -26.52 13.88
N THR A 86 -19.84 -26.55 15.21
CA THR A 86 -18.69 -26.26 16.08
C THR A 86 -17.75 -27.46 16.22
N GLU A 87 -18.25 -28.70 16.23
CA GLU A 87 -17.40 -29.90 16.30
C GLU A 87 -16.61 -30.19 15.01
N THR A 88 -17.10 -29.75 13.84
CA THR A 88 -16.35 -29.83 12.56
C THR A 88 -15.44 -28.63 12.29
N SER A 89 -15.37 -27.68 13.23
CA SER A 89 -14.56 -26.46 13.14
C SER A 89 -13.18 -26.55 13.78
N ASN A 90 -12.75 -27.75 14.18
CA ASN A 90 -11.40 -28.00 14.71
C ASN A 90 -10.29 -27.93 13.65
N ASP A 91 -10.64 -27.83 12.36
CA ASP A 91 -9.65 -27.59 11.33
C ASP A 91 -9.50 -26.09 11.08
N ASN A 92 -8.32 -25.57 11.46
CA ASN A 92 -7.80 -24.21 11.24
C ASN A 92 -7.65 -23.85 9.75
N HIS A 93 -8.65 -24.14 8.94
CA HIS A 93 -8.65 -23.77 7.54
C HIS A 93 -8.95 -22.27 7.40
N ILE A 94 -8.15 -21.59 6.58
CA ILE A 94 -8.25 -20.17 6.18
C ILE A 94 -9.70 -19.75 5.87
N PHE A 95 -10.51 -20.70 5.41
CA PHE A 95 -11.89 -20.48 4.98
C PHE A 95 -12.97 -21.05 5.91
N ASN A 96 -12.65 -21.55 7.12
CA ASN A 96 -13.66 -22.21 7.95
C ASN A 96 -14.56 -21.24 8.74
N SER A 97 -14.04 -20.08 9.13
CA SER A 97 -14.83 -19.00 9.74
C SER A 97 -15.17 -17.91 8.71
N LEU A 98 -16.00 -18.22 7.71
CA LEU A 98 -16.44 -17.25 6.71
C LEU A 98 -17.45 -16.27 7.33
N SER A 99 -16.96 -15.21 7.96
CA SER A 99 -17.78 -14.04 8.31
C SER A 99 -17.75 -13.02 7.17
N ILE A 100 -18.78 -12.17 7.07
CA ILE A 100 -18.77 -11.04 6.11
C ILE A 100 -17.52 -10.19 6.29
N LYS A 101 -17.11 -9.96 7.54
CA LYS A 101 -15.84 -9.28 7.87
C LYS A 101 -14.67 -9.93 7.11
N LYS A 102 -14.51 -11.26 7.17
CA LYS A 102 -13.43 -11.96 6.45
C LYS A 102 -13.54 -11.88 4.91
N ILE A 103 -14.75 -11.86 4.36
CA ILE A 103 -14.97 -11.70 2.90
C ILE A 103 -14.55 -10.30 2.44
N MET A 104 -14.81 -9.29 3.26
CA MET A 104 -14.57 -7.87 2.98
C MET A 104 -13.13 -7.40 3.30
N VAL A 105 -12.31 -8.24 3.92
CA VAL A 105 -10.89 -7.96 4.18
C VAL A 105 -10.08 -8.03 2.88
N GLY A 106 -9.05 -7.19 2.76
CA GLY A 106 -8.15 -7.18 1.60
C GLY A 106 -7.41 -8.50 1.40
N GLN A 107 -7.05 -8.80 0.15
CA GLN A 107 -6.46 -10.08 -0.26
C GLN A 107 -5.17 -10.42 0.51
N ILE A 108 -4.23 -9.47 0.60
CA ILE A 108 -2.95 -9.67 1.27
C ILE A 108 -3.17 -9.88 2.77
N THR A 109 -4.04 -9.08 3.38
CA THR A 109 -4.37 -9.25 4.81
C THR A 109 -5.01 -10.62 5.08
N GLN A 110 -5.92 -11.09 4.23
CA GLN A 110 -6.61 -12.37 4.44
C GLN A 110 -5.73 -13.59 4.18
N TYR A 111 -4.92 -13.58 3.12
CA TYR A 111 -4.20 -14.77 2.66
C TYR A 111 -2.73 -14.81 3.03
N VAL A 112 -2.17 -13.70 3.49
CA VAL A 112 -0.75 -13.59 3.83
C VAL A 112 -0.58 -13.15 5.28
N ARG A 113 -1.05 -11.94 5.64
CA ARG A 113 -0.77 -11.36 6.96
C ARG A 113 -1.50 -12.08 8.10
N SER A 114 -2.81 -12.33 7.96
CA SER A 114 -3.58 -13.02 9.01
C SER A 114 -3.11 -14.47 9.23
N PRO A 115 -2.91 -15.29 8.17
CA PRO A 115 -2.36 -16.64 8.36
C PRO A 115 -0.96 -16.63 8.96
N LEU A 116 -0.12 -15.64 8.62
CA LEU A 116 1.19 -15.48 9.22
C LEU A 116 1.08 -15.13 10.72
N ALA A 117 0.17 -14.23 11.11
CA ALA A 117 -0.07 -13.89 12.51
C ALA A 117 -0.61 -15.10 13.31
N GLU A 118 -1.53 -15.86 12.72
CA GLU A 118 -2.03 -17.11 13.28
C GLU A 118 -0.94 -18.17 13.38
N TYR A 119 -0.04 -18.26 12.40
CA TYR A 119 1.12 -19.14 12.43
C TYR A 119 2.05 -18.78 13.59
N VAL A 120 2.34 -17.49 13.80
CA VAL A 120 3.16 -17.01 14.91
C VAL A 120 2.56 -17.38 16.26
N GLU A 121 1.25 -17.21 16.44
CA GLU A 121 0.61 -17.61 17.70
C GLU A 121 0.56 -19.14 17.87
N SER A 122 0.18 -19.88 16.82
CA SER A 122 -0.03 -21.33 16.92
C SER A 122 1.25 -22.16 16.97
N ASN A 123 2.29 -21.78 16.22
CA ASN A 123 3.53 -22.56 16.10
C ASN A 123 4.65 -22.00 16.97
N LEU A 124 4.73 -20.67 17.14
CA LEU A 124 5.76 -20.06 17.99
C LEU A 124 5.25 -19.78 19.41
N HIS A 125 3.96 -20.00 19.69
CA HIS A 125 3.35 -19.76 21.00
C HIS A 125 3.67 -18.37 21.55
N PHE A 126 3.51 -17.35 20.71
CA PHE A 126 3.90 -15.96 21.03
C PHE A 126 3.31 -15.49 22.36
N THR A 127 2.00 -15.67 22.57
CA THR A 127 1.32 -15.27 23.82
C THR A 127 1.85 -16.02 25.05
N TYR A 128 2.34 -17.25 24.90
CA TYR A 128 2.93 -18.03 25.99
C TYR A 128 4.32 -17.53 26.39
N TYR A 129 5.19 -17.23 25.41
CA TYR A 129 6.54 -16.73 25.70
C TYR A 129 6.58 -15.27 26.13
N PHE A 130 5.61 -14.46 25.67
CA PHE A 130 5.55 -13.03 25.96
C PHE A 130 4.23 -12.62 26.63
N PRO A 131 3.89 -13.17 27.81
CA PRO A 131 2.60 -12.93 28.47
C PRO A 131 2.41 -11.47 28.95
N SER A 132 3.50 -10.72 29.07
CA SER A 132 3.48 -9.31 29.48
C SER A 132 3.14 -8.34 28.34
N ILE A 133 3.17 -8.80 27.09
CA ILE A 133 2.85 -7.97 25.94
C ILE A 133 1.33 -7.92 25.79
N SER A 134 0.73 -6.83 26.26
CA SER A 134 -0.71 -6.60 26.05
C SER A 134 -1.03 -6.25 24.59
N VAL A 135 -2.26 -6.54 24.18
CA VAL A 135 -2.83 -6.16 22.87
C VAL A 135 -2.65 -4.66 22.61
N ASN A 136 -2.92 -3.81 23.61
CA ASN A 136 -2.76 -2.36 23.50
C ASN A 136 -1.30 -1.94 23.25
N ILE A 137 -0.32 -2.66 23.80
CA ILE A 137 1.10 -2.37 23.56
C ILE A 137 1.45 -2.63 22.10
N ILE A 138 0.93 -3.72 21.51
CA ILE A 138 1.13 -4.03 20.09
C ILE A 138 0.49 -2.93 19.23
N SER A 139 -0.74 -2.51 19.54
CA SER A 139 -1.42 -1.46 18.79
C SER A 139 -0.69 -0.10 18.86
N ILE A 140 -0.23 0.30 20.04
CA ILE A 140 0.58 1.52 20.21
C ILE A 140 1.90 1.41 19.44
N PHE A 141 2.54 0.24 19.46
CA PHE A 141 3.82 0.06 18.78
C PHE A 141 3.70 0.14 17.27
N HIS A 142 2.68 -0.50 16.67
CA HIS A 142 2.47 -0.41 15.24
C HIS A 142 2.04 1.01 14.81
N CYS A 143 1.37 1.77 15.69
CA CYS A 143 1.11 3.20 15.49
C CYS A 143 2.43 4.00 15.40
N PHE A 144 3.37 3.75 16.32
CA PHE A 144 4.69 4.39 16.31
C PHE A 144 5.50 4.05 15.04
N LEU A 145 5.44 2.81 14.56
CA LEU A 145 6.07 2.44 13.29
C LEU A 145 5.49 3.22 12.10
N SER A 146 4.18 3.51 12.12
CA SER A 146 3.54 4.32 11.09
C SER A 146 4.14 5.73 11.00
N LEU A 147 4.47 6.35 12.15
CA LEU A 147 5.15 7.65 12.21
C LEU A 147 6.57 7.60 11.63
N ILE A 148 7.33 6.55 11.98
CA ILE A 148 8.68 6.35 11.45
C ILE A 148 8.65 6.24 9.92
N SER A 149 7.70 5.47 9.38
CA SER A 149 7.58 5.27 7.93
C SER A 149 7.37 6.57 7.14
N ILE A 150 6.72 7.60 7.70
CA ILE A 150 6.54 8.91 7.04
C ILE A 150 7.88 9.51 6.60
N LYS A 151 8.87 9.47 7.50
CA LYS A 151 10.21 10.02 7.23
C LYS A 151 10.88 9.30 6.06
N PHE A 152 10.67 7.99 5.96
CA PHE A 152 11.22 7.19 4.87
C PHE A 152 10.45 7.39 3.56
N PHE A 153 9.12 7.49 3.59
CA PHE A 153 8.32 7.74 2.38
C PHE A 153 8.60 9.10 1.74
N SER A 154 8.85 10.13 2.55
CA SER A 154 9.19 11.48 2.07
C SER A 154 10.63 11.63 1.56
N SER A 155 11.43 10.57 1.59
CA SER A 155 12.82 10.59 1.14
C SER A 155 12.96 10.56 -0.39
N GLU A 156 14.01 11.20 -0.91
CA GLU A 156 14.32 11.20 -2.35
C GLU A 156 15.00 9.91 -2.81
N LEU A 157 15.69 9.22 -1.89
CA LEU A 157 16.40 7.98 -2.19
C LEU A 157 15.42 6.80 -2.22
N LEU A 158 15.37 6.09 -3.34
CA LEU A 158 14.52 4.91 -3.51
C LEU A 158 14.79 3.84 -2.44
N PHE A 159 16.05 3.66 -2.04
CA PHE A 159 16.44 2.73 -0.98
C PHE A 159 15.78 3.08 0.37
N GLN A 160 15.76 4.36 0.74
CA GLN A 160 15.12 4.81 1.98
C GLN A 160 13.60 4.61 1.91
N ARG A 161 12.95 4.92 0.78
CA ARG A 161 11.53 4.62 0.57
C ARG A 161 11.22 3.13 0.74
N ARG A 162 12.06 2.25 0.18
CA ARG A 162 11.92 0.78 0.33
C ARG A 162 12.08 0.31 1.78
N ILE A 163 12.97 0.92 2.56
CA ILE A 163 13.04 0.66 4.01
C ILE A 163 11.73 1.09 4.68
N GLY A 164 11.20 2.26 4.32
CA GLY A 164 9.90 2.73 4.82
C GLY A 164 8.75 1.76 4.57
N ILE A 165 8.75 1.15 3.37
CA ILE A 165 7.81 0.09 2.99
C ILE A 165 7.95 -1.13 3.89
N LEU A 166 9.18 -1.62 4.12
CA LEU A 166 9.40 -2.78 4.99
C LEU A 166 8.91 -2.51 6.43
N ILE A 167 9.18 -1.31 6.96
CA ILE A 167 8.69 -0.90 8.29
C ILE A 167 7.17 -0.87 8.30
N PHE A 168 6.54 -0.36 7.25
CA PHE A 168 5.09 -0.23 7.16
C PHE A 168 4.39 -1.59 6.93
N GLU A 169 5.02 -2.52 6.22
CA GLU A 169 4.54 -3.90 6.12
C GLU A 169 4.64 -4.64 7.46
N PHE A 170 5.74 -4.42 8.20
CA PHE A 170 5.85 -4.96 9.55
C PHE A 170 4.79 -4.39 10.48
N ARG A 171 4.46 -3.09 10.36
CA ARG A 171 3.30 -2.48 11.02
C ARG A 171 2.00 -3.19 10.68
N ASN A 172 1.72 -3.44 9.39
CA ASN A 172 0.49 -4.12 8.95
C ASN A 172 0.42 -5.58 9.43
N PHE A 173 1.57 -6.23 9.61
CA PHE A 173 1.63 -7.54 10.24
C PHE A 173 1.27 -7.48 11.73
N LEU A 174 1.80 -6.50 12.47
CA LEU A 174 1.48 -6.32 13.89
C LEU A 174 0.02 -5.96 14.16
N ASP A 175 -0.60 -5.22 13.25
CA ASP A 175 -2.05 -4.94 13.21
C ASP A 175 -2.91 -6.20 13.00
N CYS A 176 -2.37 -7.25 12.35
CA CYS A 176 -3.03 -8.55 12.34
C CYS A 176 -2.76 -9.35 13.63
N LEU A 177 -1.56 -9.18 14.20
CA LEU A 177 -1.10 -9.93 15.36
C LEU A 177 -1.84 -9.56 16.63
N ASP A 178 -2.12 -8.28 16.88
CA ASP A 178 -2.82 -7.85 18.09
C ASP A 178 -4.23 -8.47 18.21
N GLY A 179 -4.97 -8.58 17.10
CA GLY A 179 -6.24 -9.26 17.04
C GLY A 179 -6.13 -10.78 17.28
N VAL A 180 -5.04 -11.42 16.85
CA VAL A 180 -4.76 -12.84 17.14
C VAL A 180 -4.44 -13.03 18.62
N VAL A 181 -3.57 -12.19 19.19
CA VAL A 181 -3.16 -12.22 20.60
C VAL A 181 -4.36 -11.94 21.52
N PHE A 182 -5.24 -11.01 21.15
CA PHE A 182 -6.48 -10.76 21.86
C PHE A 182 -7.37 -12.01 21.94
N ARG A 183 -7.53 -12.73 20.83
CA ARG A 183 -8.31 -13.99 20.79
C ARG A 183 -7.66 -15.08 21.64
N ALA A 184 -6.33 -15.17 21.62
CA ALA A 184 -5.58 -16.11 22.45
C ALA A 184 -5.78 -15.83 23.95
N HIS A 185 -5.74 -14.56 24.36
CA HIS A 185 -5.97 -14.17 25.76
C HIS A 185 -7.39 -14.44 26.26
N ILE A 186 -8.41 -14.25 25.40
CA ILE A 186 -9.82 -14.48 25.77
C ILE A 186 -10.22 -15.96 25.66
N LYS A 187 -9.32 -16.84 25.18
CA LYS A 187 -9.59 -18.27 24.89
C LYS A 187 -10.80 -18.50 23.97
N ASN A 188 -11.22 -17.49 23.20
CA ASN A 188 -12.29 -17.59 22.21
C ASN A 188 -11.69 -17.59 20.81
N SER A 189 -11.81 -18.71 20.11
CA SER A 189 -11.39 -18.90 18.72
C SER A 189 -12.35 -18.29 17.70
N HIS A 190 -13.55 -17.86 18.12
CA HIS A 190 -14.54 -17.27 17.22
C HIS A 190 -14.27 -15.79 16.93
N TYR A 191 -14.35 -15.40 15.65
CA TYR A 191 -14.25 -14.01 15.18
C TYR A 191 -15.50 -13.22 15.57
N LYS A 192 -15.64 -12.86 16.85
CA LYS A 192 -16.65 -11.94 17.35
C LYS A 192 -15.98 -10.61 17.72
N SER A 193 -16.49 -9.51 17.18
CA SER A 193 -16.02 -8.18 17.55
C SER A 193 -16.58 -7.84 18.94
N TYR A 194 -15.70 -7.61 19.92
CA TYR A 194 -16.09 -7.14 21.25
C TYR A 194 -16.08 -5.61 21.25
N HIS A 195 -17.18 -5.00 20.84
CA HIS A 195 -17.32 -3.56 20.67
C HIS A 195 -17.28 -2.76 21.99
N ASP A 196 -17.46 -3.43 23.13
CA ASP A 196 -17.51 -2.78 24.45
C ASP A 196 -16.14 -2.62 25.13
N ASN A 197 -15.05 -3.11 24.52
CA ASN A 197 -13.72 -3.05 25.11
C ASN A 197 -12.87 -1.90 24.55
N PHE A 198 -12.18 -1.18 25.45
CA PHE A 198 -11.29 -0.06 25.10
C PHE A 198 -10.25 -0.42 24.02
N GLY A 199 -9.75 -1.67 24.03
CA GLY A 199 -8.79 -2.16 23.03
C GLY A 199 -9.31 -2.11 21.59
N PHE A 200 -10.61 -2.33 21.36
CA PHE A 200 -11.21 -2.24 20.02
C PHE A 200 -11.12 -0.81 19.44
N TYR A 201 -11.28 0.20 20.30
CA TYR A 201 -11.16 1.60 19.90
C TYR A 201 -9.71 1.99 19.62
N ILE A 202 -8.74 1.51 20.42
CA ILE A 202 -7.32 1.78 20.20
C ILE A 202 -6.87 1.18 18.88
N ASP A 203 -7.22 -0.08 18.63
CA ASP A 203 -6.94 -0.81 17.38
C ASP A 203 -7.47 -0.02 16.18
N SER A 204 -8.78 0.24 16.16
CA SER A 204 -9.43 1.00 15.08
C SER A 204 -8.82 2.40 14.84
N LEU A 205 -8.46 3.11 15.92
CA LEU A 205 -7.84 4.43 15.82
C LEU A 205 -6.42 4.36 15.25
N SER A 206 -5.63 3.40 15.74
CA SER A 206 -4.28 3.15 15.26
C SER A 206 -4.28 2.78 13.78
N ASP A 207 -5.32 2.05 13.36
CA ASP A 207 -5.45 1.56 12.01
C ASP A 207 -5.71 2.71 11.01
N VAL A 208 -6.66 3.58 11.34
CA VAL A 208 -6.93 4.84 10.63
C VAL A 208 -5.70 5.75 10.63
N PHE A 209 -5.02 5.86 11.77
CA PHE A 209 -3.85 6.72 11.92
C PHE A 209 -2.70 6.29 11.00
N GLY A 210 -2.45 4.99 10.85
CA GLY A 210 -1.42 4.50 9.94
C GLY A 210 -1.74 4.81 8.47
N GLY A 211 -3.02 4.69 8.07
CA GLY A 211 -3.46 5.11 6.74
C GLY A 211 -3.23 6.61 6.47
N ILE A 212 -3.53 7.47 7.45
CA ILE A 212 -3.27 8.92 7.37
C ILE A 212 -1.76 9.19 7.24
N CYS A 213 -0.94 8.51 8.04
CA CYS A 213 0.52 8.64 7.99
C CYS A 213 1.08 8.33 6.60
N LEU A 214 0.62 7.24 5.97
CA LEU A 214 1.02 6.85 4.62
C LEU A 214 0.69 7.95 3.60
N ILE A 215 -0.54 8.47 3.64
CA ILE A 215 -0.98 9.55 2.73
C ILE A 215 -0.14 10.81 2.94
N ILE A 216 0.10 11.22 4.18
CA ILE A 216 0.96 12.38 4.50
C ILE A 216 2.38 12.17 3.96
N GLY A 217 2.96 10.98 4.15
CA GLY A 217 4.28 10.65 3.63
C GLY A 217 4.39 10.81 2.11
N CYS A 218 3.38 10.33 1.38
CA CYS A 218 3.30 10.49 -0.08
C CYS A 218 3.08 11.96 -0.49
N LEU A 219 2.21 12.70 0.21
CA LEU A 219 2.00 14.12 -0.09
C LEU A 219 3.28 14.94 0.13
N LEU A 220 4.04 14.66 1.18
CA LEU A 220 5.33 15.30 1.45
C LEU A 220 6.35 14.98 0.35
N TYR A 221 6.40 13.73 -0.10
CA TYR A 221 7.23 13.32 -1.22
C TYR A 221 6.89 14.10 -2.50
N PHE A 222 5.62 14.12 -2.90
CA PHE A 222 5.18 14.85 -4.09
C PHE A 222 5.39 16.36 -3.98
N TYR A 223 5.18 16.93 -2.79
CA TYR A 223 5.46 18.34 -2.54
C TYR A 223 6.94 18.67 -2.77
N LYS A 224 7.84 17.79 -2.30
CA LYS A 224 9.28 17.93 -2.49
C LYS A 224 9.71 17.78 -3.95
N GLN A 225 9.03 16.92 -4.71
CA GLN A 225 9.32 16.64 -6.13
C GLN A 225 8.66 17.58 -7.13
N ARG A 226 7.89 18.58 -6.69
CA ARG A 226 7.28 19.53 -7.63
C ARG A 226 8.35 20.17 -8.53
N PRO A 227 8.12 20.24 -9.86
CA PRO A 227 9.11 20.70 -10.84
C PRO A 227 9.55 22.17 -10.66
N PHE A 228 8.87 22.92 -9.79
CA PHE A 228 9.20 24.30 -9.47
C PHE A 228 10.66 24.47 -8.99
N ARG A 229 11.20 23.49 -8.28
CA ARG A 229 12.58 23.58 -7.75
C ARG A 229 13.66 23.29 -8.81
N SER A 230 13.40 22.40 -9.78
CA SER A 230 14.37 22.11 -10.85
C SER A 230 14.37 23.20 -11.91
N ILE A 231 13.21 23.80 -12.20
CA ILE A 231 13.10 24.93 -13.14
C ILE A 231 13.82 26.15 -12.58
N ILE A 232 13.62 26.51 -11.30
CA ILE A 232 14.35 27.63 -10.68
C ILE A 232 15.85 27.36 -10.66
N HIS A 233 16.29 26.13 -10.37
CA HIS A 233 17.71 25.80 -10.42
C HIS A 233 18.27 25.90 -11.84
N GLN A 234 17.58 25.37 -12.86
CA GLN A 234 18.00 25.46 -14.26
C GLN A 234 18.04 26.91 -14.76
N VAL A 235 17.05 27.73 -14.40
CA VAL A 235 17.00 29.16 -14.72
C VAL A 235 18.13 29.91 -14.03
N ASN A 236 18.39 29.66 -12.75
CA ASN A 236 19.50 30.32 -12.03
C ASN A 236 20.88 29.89 -12.56
N GLN A 237 21.01 28.65 -13.03
CA GLN A 237 22.26 28.11 -13.58
C GLN A 237 22.51 28.61 -15.02
N SER A 238 21.47 28.75 -15.84
CA SER A 238 21.56 29.37 -17.16
C SER A 238 21.81 30.87 -17.09
N LEU A 239 21.23 31.56 -16.10
CA LEU A 239 21.43 33.00 -15.89
C LEU A 239 22.86 33.31 -15.40
N SER A 240 23.40 32.52 -14.47
CA SER A 240 24.78 32.69 -13.97
C SER A 240 25.85 32.36 -15.02
N THR A 241 25.64 31.35 -15.86
CA THR A 241 26.55 31.04 -16.98
C THR A 241 26.51 32.09 -18.10
N ARG A 242 25.36 32.76 -18.30
CA ARG A 242 25.23 33.85 -19.28
C ARG A 242 25.80 35.19 -18.79
N LEU A 243 25.59 35.55 -17.52
CA LEU A 243 26.20 36.74 -16.90
C LEU A 243 27.73 36.66 -16.84
N SER A 244 28.28 35.45 -16.70
CA SER A 244 29.74 35.24 -16.74
C SER A 244 30.32 35.37 -18.16
N ARG A 245 29.48 35.37 -19.20
CA ARG A 245 29.87 35.41 -20.62
C ARG A 245 29.60 36.76 -21.28
N SER A 246 28.73 37.59 -20.70
CA SER A 246 28.41 38.95 -21.19
C SER A 246 29.43 40.02 -20.79
N ASN A 247 30.35 39.73 -19.87
CA ASN A 247 31.42 40.68 -19.48
C ASN A 247 32.48 40.89 -20.58
N ASP A 248 32.42 40.16 -21.70
CA ASP A 248 33.46 40.19 -22.74
C ASP A 248 33.05 40.92 -24.04
N ASN A 249 31.78 41.29 -24.28
CA ASN A 249 31.37 41.98 -25.53
C ASN A 249 30.12 42.85 -25.31
N GLU A 250 30.30 44.15 -25.09
CA GLU A 250 29.27 44.93 -24.39
C GLU A 250 28.16 45.60 -25.22
N ASN A 251 28.16 45.71 -26.56
CA ASN A 251 27.22 46.67 -27.19
C ASN A 251 26.32 46.19 -28.36
N GLU A 252 26.54 45.02 -28.96
CA GLU A 252 25.65 44.51 -30.04
C GLU A 252 24.76 43.33 -29.62
N GLU A 253 25.08 42.65 -28.51
CA GLU A 253 24.35 41.45 -28.08
C GLU A 253 23.07 41.78 -27.29
N ILE A 254 22.96 42.98 -26.71
CA ILE A 254 21.85 43.39 -25.83
C ILE A 254 20.52 43.49 -26.58
N ASP A 255 20.50 44.00 -27.81
CA ASP A 255 19.27 44.12 -28.60
C ASP A 255 18.77 42.76 -29.14
N LEU A 256 19.68 41.83 -29.45
CA LEU A 256 19.35 40.44 -29.81
C LEU A 256 18.89 39.62 -28.61
N ILE A 257 19.38 39.94 -27.41
CA ILE A 257 18.96 39.31 -26.15
C ILE A 257 17.53 39.72 -25.78
N ILE A 258 17.15 40.99 -25.97
CA ILE A 258 15.78 41.47 -25.69
C ILE A 258 14.76 40.80 -26.61
N LEU A 259 15.08 40.62 -27.90
CA LEU A 259 14.18 39.96 -28.85
C LEU A 259 13.99 38.45 -28.60
N ASN A 260 15.01 37.75 -28.07
CA ASN A 260 14.90 36.31 -27.75
C ASN A 260 14.20 36.04 -26.40
N ILE A 261 14.19 37.02 -25.48
CA ILE A 261 13.49 36.91 -24.20
C ILE A 261 11.97 36.90 -24.42
N ASP A 262 11.46 37.67 -25.39
CA ASP A 262 10.03 37.73 -25.69
C ASP A 262 9.48 36.41 -26.29
N ASP A 263 10.30 35.68 -27.06
CA ASP A 263 9.90 34.39 -27.64
C ASP A 263 10.02 33.22 -26.63
N GLU A 264 10.95 33.26 -25.66
CA GLU A 264 11.02 32.25 -24.59
C GLU A 264 10.02 32.50 -23.44
N GLN A 265 9.62 33.74 -23.17
CA GLN A 265 8.56 34.04 -22.18
C GLN A 265 7.20 33.43 -22.58
N LYS A 266 6.97 33.23 -23.88
CA LYS A 266 5.75 32.60 -24.43
C LYS A 266 5.62 31.10 -24.11
N LYS A 267 6.69 30.47 -23.61
CA LYS A 267 6.74 29.04 -23.23
C LYS A 267 6.61 28.81 -21.72
N ILE A 268 6.53 29.88 -20.93
CA ILE A 268 6.26 29.80 -19.50
C ILE A 268 4.74 29.58 -19.35
N PRO A 269 4.27 28.44 -18.83
CA PRO A 269 2.84 28.24 -18.64
C PRO A 269 2.28 29.37 -17.77
N SER A 270 1.21 30.00 -18.23
CA SER A 270 0.63 31.14 -17.55
C SER A 270 0.29 30.79 -16.10
N ILE A 271 0.38 31.76 -15.19
CA ILE A 271 -0.01 31.57 -13.78
C ILE A 271 -1.45 31.01 -13.67
N ASN A 272 -2.31 31.33 -14.64
CA ASN A 272 -3.66 30.79 -14.76
C ASN A 272 -3.69 29.29 -15.15
N ASP A 273 -2.80 28.83 -16.05
CA ASP A 273 -2.68 27.41 -16.40
C ASP A 273 -2.08 26.58 -15.24
N MET A 274 -1.17 27.17 -14.48
CA MET A 274 -0.65 26.57 -13.24
C MET A 274 -1.74 26.47 -12.16
N ASN A 275 -2.51 27.53 -11.94
CA ASN A 275 -3.61 27.52 -10.98
C ASN A 275 -4.72 26.53 -11.37
N ASN A 276 -5.04 26.42 -12.66
CA ASN A 276 -6.00 25.45 -13.18
C ASN A 276 -5.52 24.00 -13.01
N ASN A 277 -4.23 23.72 -13.21
CA ASN A 277 -3.67 22.40 -12.97
C ASN A 277 -3.63 22.04 -11.48
N ILE A 278 -3.28 23.00 -10.61
CA ILE A 278 -3.32 22.83 -9.15
C ILE A 278 -4.74 22.56 -8.65
N PHE A 279 -5.74 23.32 -9.13
CA PHE A 279 -7.16 23.10 -8.83
C PHE A 279 -7.63 21.74 -9.34
N LYS A 280 -7.22 21.30 -10.54
CA LYS A 280 -7.52 19.96 -11.06
C LYS A 280 -6.95 18.84 -10.20
N THR A 281 -5.71 18.97 -9.72
CA THR A 281 -5.10 17.99 -8.81
C THR A 281 -5.74 17.98 -7.43
N ASN A 282 -6.08 19.15 -6.88
CA ASN A 282 -6.73 19.25 -5.56
C ASN A 282 -8.16 18.71 -5.59
N GLY A 283 -8.91 18.95 -6.67
CA GLY A 283 -10.24 18.37 -6.88
C GLY A 283 -10.21 16.84 -6.99
N ARG A 284 -9.18 16.28 -7.65
CA ARG A 284 -8.98 14.82 -7.71
C ARG A 284 -8.73 14.24 -6.32
N ILE A 285 -7.84 14.85 -5.52
CA ILE A 285 -7.54 14.41 -4.16
C ILE A 285 -8.79 14.48 -3.27
N PHE A 286 -9.58 15.55 -3.37
CA PHE A 286 -10.83 15.72 -2.61
C PHE A 286 -11.88 14.67 -2.98
N ILE A 287 -12.03 14.35 -4.26
CA ILE A 287 -12.93 13.27 -4.72
C ILE A 287 -12.48 11.92 -4.15
N PHE A 288 -11.19 11.61 -4.19
CA PHE A 288 -10.65 10.40 -3.58
C PHE A 288 -10.93 10.32 -2.07
N LEU A 289 -10.73 11.43 -1.35
CA LEU A 289 -10.97 11.50 0.10
C LEU A 289 -12.46 11.36 0.46
N SER A 290 -13.34 11.97 -0.35
CA SER A 290 -14.79 11.89 -0.20
C SER A 290 -15.31 10.47 -0.46
N LEU A 291 -14.84 9.83 -1.54
CA LEU A 291 -15.18 8.43 -1.85
C LEU A 291 -14.67 7.47 -0.76
N PHE A 292 -13.50 7.74 -0.20
CA PHE A 292 -12.94 6.97 0.91
C PHE A 292 -13.81 7.08 2.18
N THR A 293 -14.26 8.29 2.50
CA THR A 293 -15.10 8.56 3.68
C THR A 293 -16.51 7.98 3.53
N LEU A 294 -17.14 8.15 2.36
CA LEU A 294 -18.43 7.55 2.02
C LEU A 294 -18.39 6.02 2.13
N ARG A 295 -17.27 5.42 1.70
CA ARG A 295 -17.06 3.98 1.80
C ARG A 295 -16.94 3.49 3.24
N TYR A 296 -16.30 4.25 4.13
CA TYR A 296 -16.20 3.91 5.55
C TYR A 296 -17.57 3.91 6.22
N ALA A 297 -18.42 4.89 5.88
CA ALA A 297 -19.78 4.96 6.36
C ALA A 297 -20.64 3.76 5.89
N LEU A 298 -20.49 3.33 4.63
CA LEU A 298 -21.21 2.16 4.11
C LEU A 298 -20.74 0.84 4.74
N ALA A 299 -19.44 0.66 4.96
CA ALA A 299 -18.91 -0.55 5.63
C ALA A 299 -19.49 -0.73 7.03
N ALA A 300 -19.61 0.36 7.79
CA ALA A 300 -20.15 0.34 9.15
C ALA A 300 -21.63 -0.08 9.19
N ILE A 301 -22.42 0.26 8.17
CA ILE A 301 -23.87 -0.06 8.11
C ILE A 301 -24.12 -1.55 7.85
N PHE A 302 -23.25 -2.22 7.09
CA PHE A 302 -23.44 -3.63 6.73
C PHE A 302 -22.96 -4.63 7.80
N TRP A 303 -22.26 -4.17 8.84
CA TRP A 303 -21.58 -5.08 9.77
C TRP A 303 -22.48 -5.85 10.75
N ASP A 304 -23.76 -5.49 10.92
CA ASP A 304 -24.51 -5.85 12.15
C ASP A 304 -25.88 -6.56 11.97
N ARG A 305 -26.10 -7.34 10.89
CA ARG A 305 -27.43 -8.01 10.67
C ARG A 305 -27.41 -9.47 10.21
N ASP A 306 -27.11 -10.40 11.11
CA ASP A 306 -26.86 -11.84 10.86
C ASP A 306 -27.91 -12.61 10.02
N THR A 307 -29.21 -12.30 10.10
CA THR A 307 -30.25 -13.09 9.41
C THR A 307 -30.48 -12.70 7.95
N LEU A 308 -30.13 -11.47 7.56
CA LEU A 308 -30.24 -10.99 6.18
C LEU A 308 -29.00 -11.35 5.34
N GLN A 309 -27.89 -11.69 6.00
CA GLN A 309 -26.59 -11.92 5.40
C GLN A 309 -26.59 -13.09 4.43
N LEU A 310 -27.21 -14.21 4.80
CA LEU A 310 -27.15 -15.45 4.04
C LEU A 310 -27.90 -15.35 2.70
N THR A 311 -29.08 -14.71 2.71
CA THR A 311 -29.86 -14.43 1.49
C THR A 311 -29.13 -13.45 0.57
N ILE A 312 -28.50 -12.42 1.14
CA ILE A 312 -27.74 -11.42 0.39
C ILE A 312 -26.47 -12.03 -0.24
N LEU A 313 -25.79 -12.94 0.47
CA LEU A 313 -24.57 -13.64 0.01
C LEU A 313 -24.78 -14.51 -1.25
N HIS A 314 -26.02 -14.88 -1.57
CA HIS A 314 -26.35 -15.64 -2.78
C HIS A 314 -26.64 -14.81 -4.03
N SER A 315 -26.90 -13.51 -3.87
CA SER A 315 -27.15 -12.64 -5.02
C SER A 315 -25.87 -12.51 -5.86
N PRO A 316 -25.90 -12.79 -7.17
CA PRO A 316 -24.74 -12.57 -8.05
C PRO A 316 -24.23 -11.13 -8.00
N LEU A 317 -25.15 -10.17 -7.83
CA LEU A 317 -24.81 -8.76 -7.67
C LEU A 317 -24.01 -8.52 -6.38
N THR A 318 -24.42 -9.12 -5.27
CA THR A 318 -23.69 -9.00 -4.00
C THR A 318 -22.30 -9.65 -4.09
N ILE A 319 -22.19 -10.82 -4.72
CA ILE A 319 -20.90 -11.47 -4.94
C ILE A 319 -19.99 -10.57 -5.79
N LEU A 320 -20.52 -9.98 -6.86
CA LEU A 320 -19.81 -9.01 -7.68
C LEU A 320 -19.39 -7.78 -6.87
N MET A 321 -20.27 -7.25 -6.02
CA MET A 321 -19.95 -6.13 -5.13
C MET A 321 -18.84 -6.49 -4.14
N PHE A 322 -18.86 -7.69 -3.54
CA PHE A 322 -17.78 -8.16 -2.68
C PHE A 322 -16.47 -8.36 -3.44
N TYR A 323 -16.53 -8.87 -4.67
CA TYR A 323 -15.36 -9.00 -5.53
C TYR A 323 -14.74 -7.63 -5.80
N LEU A 324 -15.54 -6.66 -6.27
CA LEU A 324 -15.09 -5.29 -6.50
C LEU A 324 -14.59 -4.63 -5.20
N TRP A 325 -15.25 -4.88 -4.07
CA TRP A 325 -14.85 -4.38 -2.76
C TRP A 325 -13.43 -4.79 -2.40
N ARG A 326 -13.03 -6.04 -2.69
CA ARG A 326 -11.68 -6.52 -2.38
C ARG A 326 -10.59 -5.75 -3.12
N TYR A 327 -10.86 -5.25 -4.32
CA TYR A 327 -9.89 -4.43 -5.08
C TYR A 327 -9.99 -2.94 -4.73
N LEU A 328 -11.18 -2.45 -4.41
CA LEU A 328 -11.42 -1.05 -4.08
C LEU A 328 -11.30 -0.76 -2.57
N SER A 329 -10.89 -1.77 -1.79
CA SER A 329 -10.72 -1.69 -0.35
C SER A 329 -9.59 -0.72 0.04
N ALA A 330 -9.62 -0.17 1.24
CA ALA A 330 -8.76 0.93 1.69
C ALA A 330 -7.38 0.37 1.94
N ILE A 331 -7.39 -0.77 2.62
CA ILE A 331 -6.27 -1.66 2.82
C ILE A 331 -5.68 -2.08 1.47
N SER A 332 -6.51 -2.43 0.48
CA SER A 332 -6.03 -2.81 -0.86
C SER A 332 -5.39 -1.64 -1.62
N ILE A 333 -5.99 -0.45 -1.56
CA ILE A 333 -5.42 0.77 -2.13
C ILE A 333 -4.09 1.12 -1.44
N GLN A 334 -4.03 0.99 -0.12
CA GLN A 334 -2.81 1.13 0.67
C GLN A 334 -1.75 0.13 0.20
N ASP A 335 -2.09 -1.14 0.01
CA ASP A 335 -1.17 -2.16 -0.51
C ASP A 335 -0.67 -1.81 -1.93
N TYR A 336 -1.55 -1.33 -2.81
CA TYR A 336 -1.17 -0.89 -4.15
C TYR A 336 -0.23 0.30 -4.14
N LEU A 337 -0.47 1.25 -3.23
CA LEU A 337 0.38 2.43 -3.07
C LEU A 337 1.76 2.02 -2.52
N ILE A 338 1.82 1.10 -1.56
CA ILE A 338 3.09 0.52 -1.07
C ILE A 338 3.86 -0.14 -2.22
N ILE A 339 3.19 -0.96 -3.03
CA ILE A 339 3.78 -1.59 -4.22
C ILE A 339 4.28 -0.53 -5.22
N ALA A 340 3.51 0.53 -5.45
CA ALA A 340 3.90 1.62 -6.34
C ALA A 340 5.17 2.33 -5.85
N ILE A 341 5.27 2.61 -4.54
CA ILE A 341 6.49 3.19 -3.94
C ILE A 341 7.68 2.24 -4.11
N PHE A 342 7.48 0.92 -3.95
CA PHE A 342 8.56 -0.07 -4.02
C PHE A 342 9.24 -0.11 -5.40
N PHE A 343 8.41 -0.08 -6.45
CA PHE A 343 8.83 -0.11 -7.84
C PHE A 343 9.17 1.27 -8.43
N ASP A 344 9.13 2.33 -7.61
CA ASP A 344 9.36 3.71 -8.05
C ASP A 344 8.40 4.16 -9.16
N ARG A 345 7.13 3.77 -9.02
CA ARG A 345 6.04 4.11 -9.96
C ARG A 345 5.09 5.18 -9.40
N THR A 346 5.54 5.92 -8.39
CA THR A 346 4.80 7.00 -7.70
C THR A 346 4.83 8.32 -8.44
#